data_AF-A0A7C7L7U9-F1
#
_entry.id   AF-A0A7C7L7U9-F1
#
_cell.length_a   1.000
_cell.length_b   1.000
_cell.length_c   1.000
_cell.angle_alpha   90.00
_cell.angle_beta   90.00
_cell.angle_gamma   90.00
#
_symmetry.space_group_name_H-M   'P 1'
#
loop_
_entity.id
_entity.type
_entity.pdbx_description
1 polymer ?
#
loop_
_entity_poly.entity_id
_entity_poly.type
_entity_poly.pdbx_seq_one_letter_code
_entity_poly.pdbx_strand_id
1 'polypeptide(L)'
;MPLAVKRKMGIIVMKVARHIRKPGIAVSELIRYALGLPVSVVLVGVNNPEHIEENVRKVCTMKPMTPQERDALHKRVAMSMRGQRLPYMLTNYRDDGVIHMLT
;
A
#
# COMPACT_ATOMS: atom_id res chain seq x y z
N MET A 1 -10.96 -6.35 3.47
CA MET A 1 -10.46 -6.37 4.87
C MET A 1 -11.52 -6.68 5.93
N PRO A 2 -12.69 -6.02 6.04
CA PRO A 2 -13.61 -6.21 7.18
C PRO A 2 -14.02 -7.66 7.46
N LEU A 3 -14.29 -8.45 6.41
CA LEU A 3 -14.60 -9.89 6.54
C LEU A 3 -13.42 -10.71 7.11
N ALA A 4 -12.18 -10.35 6.79
CA ALA A 4 -10.99 -11.04 7.31
C ALA A 4 -10.78 -10.76 8.80
N VAL A 5 -11.02 -9.52 9.24
CA VAL A 5 -11.06 -9.15 10.66
C VAL A 5 -12.16 -9.93 11.39
N LYS A 6 -13.38 -9.98 10.85
CA LYS A 6 -14.50 -10.77 11.42
C LYS A 6 -14.17 -12.26 11.55
N ARG A 7 -13.38 -12.81 10.61
CA ARG A 7 -12.91 -14.21 10.61
C ARG A 7 -11.61 -14.45 11.38
N LYS A 8 -11.08 -13.45 12.10
CA LYS A 8 -9.80 -13.51 12.86
C LYS A 8 -8.60 -13.97 12.00
N MET A 9 -8.60 -13.67 10.71
CA MET A 9 -7.50 -14.04 9.81
C MET A 9 -6.33 -13.06 9.94
N GLY A 10 -5.09 -13.57 9.86
CA GLY A 10 -3.92 -12.72 9.73
C GLY A 10 -3.94 -11.95 8.41
N ILE A 11 -3.73 -10.64 8.46
CA ILE A 11 -3.76 -9.77 7.27
C ILE A 11 -2.35 -9.23 7.01
N ILE A 12 -1.78 -9.61 5.87
CA ILE A 12 -0.45 -9.16 5.45
C ILE A 12 -0.62 -8.13 4.33
N VAL A 13 -0.08 -6.92 4.51
CA VAL A 13 -0.03 -5.91 3.45
C VAL A 13 1.30 -6.04 2.71
N MET A 14 1.23 -6.23 1.39
CA MET A 14 2.40 -6.37 0.53
C MET A 14 2.54 -5.17 -0.42
N LYS A 15 3.77 -4.95 -0.92
CA LYS A 15 4.06 -3.99 -2.00
C LYS A 15 3.70 -2.53 -1.65
N VAL A 16 3.76 -2.18 -0.36
CA VAL A 16 3.50 -0.85 0.23
C VAL A 16 4.17 0.31 -0.53
N ALA A 17 5.41 0.09 -0.96
CA ALA A 17 6.25 1.08 -1.64
C ALA A 17 6.32 0.90 -3.18
N ARG A 18 5.41 0.14 -3.80
CA ARG A 18 5.44 -0.15 -5.25
C ARG A 18 4.89 1.03 -6.06
N HIS A 19 5.60 1.43 -7.12
CA HIS A 19 5.30 2.53 -8.06
C HIS A 19 5.47 3.98 -7.56
N ILE A 20 5.90 4.23 -6.32
CA ILE A 20 6.00 5.60 -5.77
C ILE A 20 7.40 6.22 -5.99
N ARG A 21 7.89 6.14 -7.23
CA ARG A 21 8.87 7.11 -7.77
C ARG A 21 8.15 8.32 -8.41
N LYS A 22 6.92 8.59 -7.96
CA LYS A 22 6.07 9.71 -8.38
C LYS A 22 6.34 10.90 -7.44
N PRO A 23 6.54 12.13 -7.95
CA PRO A 23 6.72 13.30 -7.10
C PRO A 23 5.55 13.52 -6.12
N GLY A 24 5.85 14.00 -4.91
CA GLY A 24 4.84 14.49 -3.95
C GLY A 24 4.22 13.46 -2.99
N ILE A 25 4.71 12.21 -2.96
CA ILE A 25 4.28 11.18 -1.99
C ILE A 25 5.53 10.49 -1.43
N ALA A 26 5.78 10.58 -0.13
CA ALA A 26 6.93 9.93 0.49
C ALA A 26 6.60 8.48 0.90
N VAL A 27 7.57 7.57 0.75
CA VAL A 27 7.42 6.14 1.12
C VAL A 27 7.05 5.97 2.59
N SER A 28 7.59 6.82 3.47
CA SER A 28 7.26 6.85 4.90
C SER A 28 5.78 7.14 5.18
N GLU A 29 5.10 7.95 4.36
CA GLU A 29 3.66 8.21 4.50
C GLU A 29 2.83 6.95 4.22
N LEU A 30 3.27 6.13 3.27
CA LEU A 30 2.58 4.90 2.86
C LEU A 30 2.82 3.76 3.85
N ILE A 31 4.01 3.69 4.44
CA ILE A 31 4.30 2.81 5.58
C ILE A 31 3.45 3.22 6.79
N ARG A 32 3.42 4.52 7.14
CA ARG A 32 2.58 5.07 8.21
C ARG A 32 1.09 4.79 7.98
N TYR A 33 0.63 4.91 6.74
CA TYR A 33 -0.74 4.56 6.35
C TYR A 33 -1.03 3.06 6.55
N ALA A 34 -0.16 2.18 6.03
CA ALA A 34 -0.35 0.74 6.10
C ALA A 34 -0.36 0.21 7.55
N LEU A 35 0.51 0.75 8.41
CA LEU A 35 0.55 0.44 9.85
C LEU A 35 -0.69 0.92 10.62
N GLY A 36 -1.42 1.92 10.09
CA GLY A 36 -2.68 2.42 10.67
C GLY A 36 -3.93 1.61 10.28
N LEU A 37 -3.78 0.55 9.49
CA LEU A 37 -4.87 -0.36 9.13
C LEU A 37 -4.93 -1.54 10.12
N PRO A 38 -6.09 -2.24 10.26
CA PRO A 38 -6.16 -3.45 11.09
C PRO A 38 -5.49 -4.62 10.36
N VAL A 39 -4.16 -4.67 10.45
CA VAL A 39 -3.27 -5.61 9.75
C VAL A 39 -2.31 -6.27 10.74
N SER A 40 -1.86 -7.47 10.41
CA SER A 40 -0.94 -8.25 11.24
C SER A 40 0.52 -7.98 10.89
N VAL A 41 0.82 -7.78 9.59
CA VAL A 41 2.18 -7.53 9.10
C VAL A 41 2.14 -6.54 7.92
N VAL A 42 3.10 -5.61 7.89
CA VAL A 42 3.35 -4.69 6.78
C VAL A 42 4.69 -5.06 6.14
N LEU A 43 4.67 -5.63 4.92
CA LEU A 43 5.87 -6.05 4.20
C LEU A 43 6.40 -4.94 3.29
N VAL A 44 7.49 -4.31 3.74
CA VAL A 44 8.24 -3.27 3.02
C VAL A 44 9.44 -3.91 2.32
N GLY A 45 9.44 -3.92 0.99
CA GLY A 45 10.62 -4.31 0.21
C GLY A 45 11.60 -3.14 0.10
N VAL A 46 12.87 -3.39 0.38
CA VAL A 46 13.98 -2.43 0.23
C VAL A 46 15.05 -2.99 -0.70
N ASN A 47 15.78 -2.10 -1.38
CA ASN A 47 16.85 -2.47 -2.30
C ASN A 47 18.25 -2.43 -1.65
N ASN A 48 18.35 -2.02 -0.39
CA ASN A 48 19.59 -1.78 0.32
C ASN A 48 19.34 -1.99 1.84
N PRO A 49 20.26 -2.66 2.59
CA PRO A 49 20.21 -2.82 4.05
C PRO A 49 20.05 -1.54 4.89
N GLU A 50 20.71 -0.43 4.55
CA GLU A 50 20.62 0.84 5.29
C GLU A 50 19.18 1.37 5.39
N HIS A 51 18.34 1.13 4.37
CA HIS A 51 16.92 1.48 4.42
C HIS A 51 16.13 0.66 5.47
N ILE A 52 16.63 -0.50 5.92
CA ILE A 52 15.99 -1.28 6.99
C ILE A 52 16.06 -0.47 8.29
N GLU A 53 17.25 -0.01 8.67
CA GLU A 53 17.44 0.80 9.87
C GLU A 53 16.66 2.11 9.83
N GLU A 54 16.66 2.78 8.67
CA GLU A 54 15.93 4.04 8.47
C GLU A 54 14.42 3.82 8.64
N ASN A 55 13.88 2.75 8.05
CA ASN A 55 12.48 2.39 8.19
C ASN A 55 12.14 2.02 9.63
N VAL A 56 12.98 1.25 10.33
CA VAL A 56 12.77 0.91 11.75
C VAL A 56 12.77 2.17 12.62
N ARG A 57 13.78 3.04 12.51
CA ARG A 57 13.87 4.30 13.26
C ARG A 57 12.66 5.20 13.04
N LYS A 58 12.18 5.29 11.79
CA LYS A 58 10.97 6.05 11.44
C LYS A 58 9.70 5.40 12.00
N VAL A 59 9.53 4.09 11.84
CA VAL A 59 8.32 3.37 12.31
C VAL A 59 8.18 3.43 13.82
N CYS A 60 9.27 3.28 14.58
CA CYS A 60 9.26 3.39 16.04
C CYS A 60 8.84 4.77 16.57
N THR A 61 8.87 5.82 15.75
CA THR A 61 8.48 7.20 16.10
C THR A 61 7.20 7.67 15.40
N MET A 62 6.61 6.85 14.52
CA MET A 62 5.37 7.18 13.80
C MET A 62 4.15 7.12 14.72
N LYS A 63 3.36 8.20 14.71
CA LYS A 63 1.98 8.19 15.22
C LYS A 63 1.02 7.72 14.11
N PRO A 64 -0.15 7.13 14.43
CA PRO A 64 -1.19 6.87 13.43
C PRO A 64 -1.59 8.13 12.64
N MET A 65 -2.12 7.97 11.43
CA MET A 65 -2.67 9.09 10.66
C MET A 65 -4.06 9.48 11.14
N THR A 66 -4.29 10.79 11.32
CA THR A 66 -5.64 11.35 11.48
C THR A 66 -6.49 11.06 10.23
N PRO A 67 -7.84 11.14 10.32
CA PRO A 67 -8.70 11.06 9.15
C PRO A 67 -8.32 12.08 8.05
N GLN A 68 -7.97 13.31 8.45
CA GLN A 68 -7.64 14.39 7.52
C GLN A 68 -6.30 14.16 6.80
N GLU A 69 -5.27 13.68 7.51
CA GLU A 69 -4.00 13.28 6.89
C GLU A 69 -4.19 12.15 5.86
N ARG A 70 -5.07 11.20 6.20
CA ARG A 70 -5.40 10.03 5.38
C ARG A 70 -6.14 10.42 4.10
N ASP A 71 -7.15 11.28 4.20
CA ASP A 71 -7.89 11.81 3.05
C ASP A 71 -6.99 12.64 2.14
N ALA A 72 -6.07 13.43 2.70
CA ALA A 72 -5.09 14.20 1.94
C ALA A 72 -4.09 13.29 1.19
N LEU A 73 -3.66 12.18 1.80
CA LEU A 73 -2.86 11.15 1.15
C LEU A 73 -3.65 10.46 0.03
N HIS A 74 -4.91 10.04 0.29
CA HIS A 74 -5.78 9.42 -0.70
C HIS A 74 -5.97 10.30 -1.95
N LYS A 75 -6.22 11.60 -1.76
CA LYS A 75 -6.33 12.57 -2.86
C LYS A 75 -5.04 12.65 -3.69
N ARG A 76 -3.86 12.75 -3.04
CA ARG A 76 -2.55 12.76 -3.75
C ARG A 76 -2.28 11.46 -4.50
N VAL A 77 -2.52 10.31 -3.88
CA VAL A 77 -2.37 8.99 -4.51
C VAL A 77 -3.29 8.87 -5.71
N ALA A 78 -4.58 9.17 -5.57
CA ALA A 78 -5.55 9.13 -6.66
C ALA A 78 -5.15 10.04 -7.83
N MET A 79 -4.69 11.26 -7.57
CA MET A 79 -4.17 12.16 -8.61
C MET A 79 -2.92 11.59 -9.30
N SER A 80 -1.98 11.01 -8.55
CA SER A 80 -0.75 10.44 -9.12
C SER A 80 -0.99 9.19 -9.98
N MET A 81 -2.11 8.49 -9.76
CA MET A 81 -2.54 7.29 -10.49
C MET A 81 -3.50 7.58 -11.67
N ARG A 82 -3.99 8.83 -11.83
CA ARG A 82 -4.87 9.20 -12.96
C ARG A 82 -4.23 8.82 -14.30
N GLY A 83 -5.03 8.24 -15.20
CA GLY A 83 -4.59 7.79 -16.52
C GLY A 83 -3.75 6.51 -16.54
N GLN A 84 -3.34 5.95 -15.38
CA GLN A 84 -2.70 4.63 -15.37
C GLN A 84 -3.73 3.53 -15.58
N ARG A 85 -3.55 2.77 -16.66
CA ARG A 85 -4.30 1.54 -16.94
C ARG A 85 -3.37 0.36 -16.66
N LEU A 86 -3.58 -0.30 -15.53
CA LEU A 86 -2.77 -1.43 -15.07
C LEU A 86 -3.20 -2.69 -15.85
N PRO A 87 -2.29 -3.65 -16.14
CA PRO A 87 -2.61 -4.80 -17.00
C PRO A 87 -3.83 -5.60 -16.55
N TYR A 88 -4.00 -5.76 -15.23
CA TYR A 88 -5.13 -6.45 -14.61
C TYR A 88 -6.46 -5.68 -14.61
N MET A 89 -6.50 -4.46 -15.17
CA MET A 89 -7.73 -3.71 -15.45
C MET A 89 -8.15 -3.80 -16.93
N LEU A 90 -7.58 -4.74 -17.68
CA LEU A 90 -7.95 -5.04 -19.06
C LEU A 90 -8.88 -6.26 -19.10
N THR A 91 -9.94 -6.20 -19.92
CA THR A 91 -10.96 -7.24 -20.08
C THR A 91 -10.41 -8.61 -20.52
N ASN A 92 -9.19 -8.63 -21.07
CA ASN A 92 -8.50 -9.82 -21.56
C ASN A 92 -7.25 -10.19 -20.73
N TYR A 93 -7.10 -9.66 -19.51
CA TYR A 93 -6.04 -10.08 -18.60
C TYR A 93 -6.18 -11.56 -18.21
N ARG A 94 -5.05 -12.26 -18.07
CA ARG A 94 -4.94 -13.68 -17.70
C ARG A 94 -3.89 -13.84 -16.62
N ASP A 95 -4.12 -14.69 -15.60
CA ASP A 95 -3.26 -14.82 -14.39
C ASP A 95 -1.80 -15.25 -14.68
N ASP A 96 -1.38 -16.53 -14.58
CA ASP A 96 -2.03 -17.86 -14.51
C ASP A 96 -2.54 -18.50 -15.82
N GLY A 97 -3.21 -17.75 -16.72
CA GLY A 97 -3.76 -18.27 -17.99
C GLY A 97 -5.29 -18.38 -18.05
N VAL A 98 -5.99 -18.26 -16.93
CA VAL A 98 -7.45 -18.14 -16.81
C VAL A 98 -7.87 -16.70 -17.09
N ILE A 99 -8.96 -16.50 -17.84
CA ILE A 99 -9.54 -15.16 -18.07
C ILE A 99 -10.41 -14.79 -16.88
N HIS A 100 -10.04 -13.72 -16.18
CA HIS A 100 -10.86 -13.16 -15.11
C HIS A 100 -11.82 -12.11 -15.69
N MET A 101 -13.10 -12.46 -15.81
CA MET A 101 -14.17 -11.50 -16.07
C MET A 101 -14.27 -10.53 -14.89
N LEU A 102 -14.18 -9.22 -15.16
CA LEU A 102 -14.50 -8.18 -14.18
C LEU A 102 -16.02 -8.10 -14.03
N THR A 103 -16.55 -8.71 -12.96
CA THR A 103 -17.95 -8.62 -12.52
C THR A 103 -18.19 -7.40 -11.63
#